data_AF-A0A401ZVS5-F1
#
_entry.id   AF-A0A401ZVS5-F1
#
_cell.length_a   1.000
_cell.length_b   1.000
_cell.length_c   1.000
_cell.angle_alpha   90.00
_cell.angle_beta   90.00
_cell.angle_gamma   90.00
#
_symmetry.space_group_name_H-M   'P 1'
#
loop_
_entity.id
_entity.type
_entity.pdbx_description
1 polymer ?
#
loop_
_entity_poly.entity_id
_entity_poly.type
_entity_poly.pdbx_seq_one_letter_code
_entity_poly.pdbx_strand_id
1 'polypeptide(L)'
;MCVTDATGFPKQHKKRSRTFQGYRTGDIVKAMTPKRTLTGRIAIRHRPSFRLGTADIHPKYMRRLHRADGYEYEQRKGGVALPPHA
;
A
#
# COMPACT_ATOMS: atom_id res chain seq x y z
N MET A 1 8.77 11.44 -13.78
CA MET A 1 9.73 12.37 -13.15
C MET A 1 11.14 11.89 -13.44
N CYS A 2 12.05 12.79 -13.79
CA CYS A 2 13.46 12.50 -14.08
C CYS A 2 14.29 12.58 -12.78
N VAL A 3 15.32 11.75 -12.66
CA VAL A 3 16.40 11.89 -11.68
C VAL A 3 17.57 12.49 -12.44
N THR A 4 17.99 13.69 -12.06
CA THR A 4 19.15 14.39 -12.61
C THR A 4 20.40 14.08 -11.79
N ASP A 5 21.58 14.23 -12.39
CA ASP A 5 22.85 14.20 -11.68
C ASP A 5 23.12 15.53 -10.95
N ALA A 6 24.21 15.62 -10.19
CA ALA A 6 24.64 16.84 -9.49
C ALA A 6 24.83 18.04 -10.42
N THR A 7 25.19 17.78 -11.69
CA THR A 7 25.35 18.76 -12.76
C THR A 7 24.06 19.05 -13.54
N GLY A 8 22.93 18.44 -13.18
CA GLY A 8 21.62 18.68 -13.79
C GLY A 8 21.28 17.83 -15.02
N PHE A 9 22.22 17.02 -15.52
CA PHE A 9 21.94 16.13 -16.66
C PHE A 9 20.99 14.98 -16.28
N PRO A 10 20.07 14.58 -17.17
CA PRO A 10 19.12 13.50 -16.90
C PRO A 10 19.85 12.15 -16.80
N LYS A 11 19.71 11.47 -15.66
CA LYS A 11 20.35 10.18 -15.39
C LYS A 11 19.38 9.01 -15.49
N GLN A 12 18.15 9.18 -15.01
CA GLN A 12 17.16 8.09 -15.00
C GLN A 12 15.72 8.60 -15.02
N HIS A 13 14.84 7.91 -15.74
CA HIS A 13 13.39 8.13 -15.66
C HIS A 13 12.73 7.24 -14.60
N LYS A 14 11.93 7.83 -13.71
CA LYS A 14 11.08 7.07 -12.79
C LYS A 14 9.84 6.53 -13.51
N LYS A 15 9.48 5.27 -13.24
CA LYS A 15 8.26 4.64 -13.74
C LYS A 15 7.03 5.46 -13.31
N ARG A 16 6.14 5.76 -14.26
CA ARG A 16 4.89 6.53 -14.04
C ARG A 16 3.71 5.64 -13.66
N SER A 17 3.95 4.47 -13.06
CA SER A 17 2.85 3.57 -12.68
C SER A 17 2.38 3.93 -11.27
N ARG A 18 1.06 4.05 -11.07
CA ARG A 18 0.51 4.28 -9.72
C ARG A 18 0.33 2.98 -8.94
N THR A 19 0.41 1.85 -9.64
CA THR A 19 0.20 0.50 -9.10
C THR A 19 1.43 -0.38 -9.30
N PHE A 20 1.59 -1.36 -8.42
CA PHE A 20 2.65 -2.37 -8.51
C PHE A 20 2.21 -3.63 -7.76
N GLN A 21 2.34 -4.80 -8.40
CA GLN A 21 1.91 -6.11 -7.85
C GLN A 21 0.48 -6.12 -7.30
N GLY A 22 -0.45 -5.38 -7.93
CA GLY A 22 -1.87 -5.32 -7.51
C GLY A 22 -2.19 -4.36 -6.36
N TYR A 23 -1.18 -3.64 -5.87
CA TYR A 23 -1.32 -2.63 -4.81
C TYR A 23 -1.17 -1.21 -5.37
N ARG A 24 -1.71 -0.22 -4.65
CA ARG A 24 -1.56 1.22 -4.93
C ARG A 24 -1.01 1.93 -3.69
N THR A 25 -0.20 2.97 -3.89
CA THR A 25 0.20 3.85 -2.79
C THR A 25 -1.04 4.43 -2.11
N GLY A 26 -1.09 4.34 -0.78
CA GLY A 26 -2.22 4.76 0.04
C GLY A 26 -3.17 3.63 0.44
N ASP A 27 -3.07 2.44 -0.16
CA ASP A 27 -3.87 1.29 0.26
C ASP A 27 -3.61 0.98 1.74
N ILE A 28 -4.66 0.64 2.48
CA ILE A 28 -4.55 0.18 3.87
C ILE A 28 -4.35 -1.33 3.82
N VAL A 29 -3.26 -1.81 4.40
CA VAL A 29 -2.91 -3.23 4.44
C VAL A 29 -2.68 -3.68 5.88
N LYS A 30 -2.89 -4.96 6.11
CA LYS A 30 -2.42 -5.69 7.29
C LYS A 30 -1.24 -6.56 6.87
N ALA A 31 -0.06 -6.25 7.40
CA ALA A 31 1.15 -7.06 7.24
C ALA A 31 1.29 -8.04 8.40
N MET A 32 1.34 -9.33 8.10
CA MET A 32 1.56 -10.41 9.07
C MET A 32 2.97 -10.95 8.85
N THR A 33 3.95 -10.33 9.51
CA THR A 33 5.35 -10.77 9.48
C THR A 33 5.62 -11.63 10.72
N PRO A 34 6.53 -12.62 10.67
CA PRO A 34 6.86 -13.46 11.83
C PRO A 34 7.24 -12.67 13.09
N LYS A 35 7.82 -11.48 12.92
CA LYS A 35 8.25 -10.60 14.02
C LYS A 35 7.12 -9.76 14.61
N ARG A 36 6.19 -9.28 13.78
CA ARG A 36 5.15 -8.32 14.17
C ARG A 36 4.03 -8.25 13.15
N THR A 37 2.84 -7.95 13.66
CA THR A 37 1.68 -7.60 12.83
C THR A 37 1.56 -6.08 12.78
N LEU A 38 1.57 -5.51 11.58
CA LEU A 38 1.45 -4.07 11.36
C LEU A 38 0.25 -3.79 10.47
N THR A 39 -0.49 -2.72 10.77
CA THR A 39 -1.60 -2.26 9.93
C THR A 39 -1.39 -0.78 9.62
N GLY A 40 -1.65 -0.38 8.39
CA GLY A 40 -1.49 1.02 7.98
C GLY A 40 -1.46 1.22 6.47
N ARG A 41 -1.18 2.45 6.06
CA ARG A 41 -1.09 2.83 4.65
C ARG A 41 0.29 2.48 4.09
N ILE A 42 0.32 1.94 2.87
CA ILE A 42 1.57 1.60 2.17
C ILE A 42 2.05 2.72 1.24
N ALA A 43 3.37 2.79 1.05
CA ALA A 43 4.00 3.57 0.00
C ALA A 43 4.80 2.66 -0.95
N ILE A 44 4.51 2.76 -2.25
CA ILE A 44 5.15 1.97 -3.31
C ILE A 44 6.27 2.78 -3.93
N ARG A 45 7.46 2.17 -4.06
CA ARG A 45 8.66 2.76 -4.69
C ARG A 45 9.11 2.02 -5.96
N HIS A 46 8.23 1.22 -6.56
CA HIS A 46 8.53 0.32 -7.70
C HIS A 46 9.69 -0.66 -7.44
N ARG A 47 9.79 -1.14 -6.20
CA ARG A 47 10.64 -2.26 -5.78
C ARG A 47 9.72 -3.36 -5.22
N PRO A 48 10.16 -4.63 -5.16
CA PRO A 48 9.38 -5.73 -4.58
C PRO A 48 9.18 -5.64 -3.06
N SER A 49 9.45 -4.49 -2.45
CA SER A 49 9.18 -4.18 -1.05
C SER A 49 8.36 -2.89 -0.95
N PHE A 50 7.40 -2.87 -0.02
CA PHE A 50 6.53 -1.73 0.25
C PHE A 50 6.78 -1.17 1.63
N ARG A 51 6.79 0.15 1.72
CA ARG A 51 7.00 0.84 2.98
C ARG A 51 5.68 0.92 3.73
N LEU A 52 5.65 0.32 4.92
CA LEU A 52 4.55 0.36 5.87
C LEU A 52 5.06 1.04 7.15
N GLY A 53 4.76 2.33 7.31
CA GLY A 53 5.32 3.16 8.38
C GLY A 53 6.84 3.29 8.26
N THR A 54 7.57 2.69 9.21
CA THR A 54 9.04 2.66 9.25
C THR A 54 9.66 1.38 8.69
N ALA A 55 8.84 0.38 8.32
CA ALA A 55 9.30 -0.92 7.85
C ALA A 55 9.12 -1.06 6.34
N ASP A 56 10.05 -1.77 5.68
CA ASP A 56 9.84 -2.28 4.33
C ASP A 56 9.48 -3.76 4.42
N ILE A 57 8.36 -4.16 3.80
CA ILE A 57 7.80 -5.51 3.90
C ILE A 57 7.48 -6.01 2.49
N HIS A 58 7.71 -7.30 2.26
CA HIS A 58 7.38 -7.94 0.98
C HIS A 58 5.86 -8.17 0.86
N PRO A 59 5.23 -7.93 -0.30
CA PRO A 59 3.79 -8.07 -0.52
C PRO A 59 3.22 -9.47 -0.22
N LYS A 60 4.07 -10.52 -0.25
CA LYS A 60 3.70 -11.88 0.19
C LYS A 60 3.15 -11.93 1.61
N TYR A 61 3.61 -11.04 2.49
CA TYR A 61 3.20 -10.98 3.90
C TYR A 61 2.10 -9.94 4.15
N MET A 62 1.53 -9.35 3.11
CA MET A 62 0.50 -8.31 3.22
C MET A 62 -0.84 -8.82 2.73
N ARG A 63 -1.90 -8.35 3.40
CA ARG A 63 -3.27 -8.47 2.94
C ARG A 63 -3.90 -7.08 2.86
N ARG A 64 -4.41 -6.71 1.69
CA ARG A 64 -5.13 -5.44 1.50
C ARG A 64 -6.44 -5.46 2.29
N LEU A 65 -6.67 -4.43 3.08
CA LEU A 65 -7.92 -4.20 3.82
C LEU A 65 -8.81 -3.21 3.05
N HIS A 66 -8.26 -2.05 2.67
CA HIS A 66 -8.99 -1.00 1.95
C HIS A 66 -8.14 -0.47 0.80
N ARG A 67 -8.82 -0.11 -0.30
CA ARG A 67 -8.19 0.55 -1.45
C ARG A 67 -8.11 2.05 -1.21
N ALA A 68 -7.10 2.69 -1.77
CA ALA A 68 -7.07 4.14 -1.92
C ALA A 68 -7.86 4.57 -3.17
N ASP A 69 -9.17 4.27 -3.18
CA ASP A 69 -10.11 4.66 -4.25
C ASP A 69 -10.91 5.93 -3.92
N GLY A 70 -10.76 6.46 -2.69
CA GLY A 70 -11.41 7.70 -2.25
C GLY A 70 -12.65 7.48 -1.39
N TYR A 71 -13.00 6.23 -1.12
CA TYR A 71 -14.08 5.89 -0.19
C TYR A 71 -13.50 5.53 1.18
N GLU A 72 -14.05 6.14 2.22
CA GLU A 72 -13.76 5.76 3.59
C GLU A 72 -14.82 4.79 4.07
N TYR A 73 -14.38 3.62 4.55
CA TYR A 73 -15.28 2.62 5.13
C TYR A 73 -15.37 2.88 6.63
N GLU A 74 -16.51 3.39 7.07
CA GLU A 74 -16.77 3.59 8.49
C GLU A 74 -16.89 2.22 9.18
N GLN A 75 -15.91 1.87 10.00
CA GLN A 75 -16.03 0.68 10.85
C GLN A 75 -16.96 1.00 12.01
N ARG A 76 -18.24 0.62 11.86
CA ARG A 76 -19.22 0.68 12.95
C ARG A 76 -18.73 -0.20 14.10
N LYS A 77 -18.32 0.43 15.21
CA LYS A 77 -18.08 -0.28 16.48
C LYS A 77 -19.42 -0.70 17.06
N GLY A 78 -19.91 -1.87 16.65
CA GLY A 78 -21.16 -2.45 17.16
C GLY A 78 -21.83 -3.30 16.10
N GLY A 79 -21.91 -4.61 16.33
CA GLY A 79 -22.41 -5.59 15.38
C GLY A 79 -23.88 -5.40 14.99
N VAL A 80 -24.19 -5.73 13.74
CA VAL A 80 -25.54 -6.12 13.31
C VAL A 80 -25.36 -7.24 12.29
N ALA A 81 -26.05 -8.37 12.51
CA ALA A 81 -26.14 -9.45 11.55
C ALA A 81 -26.75 -8.94 10.23
N LEU A 82 -26.05 -9.11 9.12
CA LEU A 82 -26.63 -8.86 7.80
C LEU A 82 -27.63 -10.00 7.51
N PRO A 83 -28.90 -9.70 7.16
CA PRO A 83 -29.82 -10.74 6.75
C PRO A 83 -29.32 -11.42 5.46
N PRO A 84 -29.55 -12.73 5.29
CA PRO A 84 -29.24 -13.40 4.03
C PRO A 84 -30.14 -12.80 2.95
N HIS A 85 -29.52 -12.16 1.95
CA HIS A 85 -30.26 -11.65 0.79
C HIS A 85 -30.82 -12.84 0.00
N ALA A 86 -32.14 -12.83 -0.21
CA ALA A 86 -32.85 -13.59 -1.24
C ALA A 86 -32.74 -12.88 -2.60
#